data_AF-A0A5U9KZ12-F1
#
_entry.id   AF-A0A5U9KZ12-F1
#
_cell.length_a   1.000
_cell.length_b   1.000
_cell.length_c   1.000
_cell.angle_alpha   90.00
_cell.angle_beta   90.00
_cell.angle_gamma   90.00
#
_symmetry.space_group_name_H-M   'P 1'
#
loop_
_entity.id
_entity.type
_entity.pdbx_description
1 polymer ?
#
loop_
_entity_poly.entity_id
_entity_poly.type
_entity_poly.pdbx_seq_one_letter_code
_entity_poly.pdbx_strand_id
1 'polypeptide(L)'
;MYNPCNEITPLVEVYQRWLNDHTRLAVRYGISTRKTHAWHTLTTTGIMLADGRQVTMVVPSCLLSVSPTMNNAGSHVDVPVLVDMNSLRTYPQLPGILLSECVRLRLDGLHNCLEQVFSRLKEPGLRESLTLLCWYELVNGLQNSDWLYLPGLSEQEVKKWLETRLAQYPLLYSVADEYVFFASFGFWSETPPC
;
A
#
# COMPACT_ATOMS: atom_id res chain seq x y z
N MET A 1 17.75 29.36 -11.43
CA MET A 1 16.92 28.15 -11.53
C MET A 1 16.80 27.58 -10.13
N TYR A 2 15.70 27.88 -9.44
CA TYR A 2 15.39 27.26 -8.15
C TYR A 2 14.92 25.85 -8.47
N ASN A 3 15.71 24.85 -8.14
CA ASN A 3 15.25 23.46 -8.13
C ASN A 3 14.50 23.33 -6.80
N PRO A 4 13.18 23.14 -6.77
CA PRO A 4 12.50 22.86 -5.51
C PRO A 4 12.99 21.47 -5.09
N CYS A 5 14.01 21.44 -4.24
CA CYS A 5 14.42 20.22 -3.57
C CYS A 5 13.27 19.80 -2.65
N ASN A 6 12.36 19.02 -3.24
CA ASN A 6 11.42 18.07 -2.69
C ASN A 6 11.30 18.07 -1.16
N GLU A 7 10.32 18.80 -0.63
CA GLU A 7 9.89 18.63 0.76
C GLU A 7 9.50 17.17 1.06
N ILE A 8 9.13 16.37 0.03
CA ILE A 8 8.75 14.96 0.17
C ILE A 8 9.94 13.99 0.24
N THR A 9 11.16 14.37 -0.16
CA THR A 9 12.32 13.47 -0.09
C THR A 9 12.60 12.98 1.35
N PRO A 10 12.58 13.86 2.37
CA PRO A 10 12.64 13.44 3.78
C PRO A 10 11.57 12.40 4.16
N LEU A 11 10.35 12.51 3.63
CA LEU A 11 9.25 11.58 3.93
C LEU A 11 9.54 10.18 3.40
N VAL A 12 9.93 10.08 2.13
CA VAL A 12 10.24 8.80 1.47
C VAL A 12 11.38 8.11 2.20
N GLU A 13 12.42 8.84 2.59
CA GLU A 13 13.55 8.29 3.35
C GLU A 13 13.11 7.70 4.70
N VAL A 14 12.22 8.38 5.43
CA VAL A 14 11.68 7.91 6.71
C VAL A 14 10.88 6.62 6.52
N TYR A 15 9.93 6.59 5.57
CA TYR A 15 9.17 5.37 5.29
C TYR A 15 10.05 4.24 4.78
N GLN A 16 11.00 4.54 3.90
CA GLN A 16 11.90 3.54 3.32
C GLN A 16 12.77 2.92 4.41
N ARG A 17 13.31 3.72 5.34
CA ARG A 17 14.07 3.22 6.48
C ARG A 17 13.22 2.33 7.38
N TRP A 18 12.02 2.78 7.72
CA TRP A 18 11.06 1.99 8.52
C TRP A 18 10.76 0.64 7.87
N LEU A 19 10.43 0.65 6.57
CA LEU A 19 10.08 -0.54 5.82
C LEU A 19 11.27 -1.49 5.69
N ASN A 20 12.46 -0.98 5.43
CA ASN A 20 13.69 -1.77 5.34
C ASN A 20 14.01 -2.50 6.65
N ASP A 21 13.89 -1.81 7.78
CA ASP A 21 14.14 -2.41 9.09
C ASP A 21 13.15 -3.54 9.40
N HIS A 22 11.86 -3.36 9.10
CA HIS A 22 10.84 -4.40 9.28
C HIS A 22 10.97 -5.56 8.30
N THR A 23 11.34 -5.28 7.04
CA THR A 23 11.63 -6.33 6.05
C THR A 23 12.78 -7.20 6.51
N ARG A 24 13.87 -6.59 6.99
CA ARG A 24 15.04 -7.30 7.50
C ARG A 24 14.67 -8.19 8.68
N LEU A 25 13.82 -7.71 9.59
CA LEU A 25 13.32 -8.52 10.71
C LEU A 25 12.45 -9.68 10.22
N ALA A 26 11.48 -9.43 9.34
CA ALA A 26 10.62 -10.47 8.78
C ALA A 26 11.42 -11.58 8.07
N VAL A 27 12.45 -11.20 7.30
CA VAL A 27 13.37 -12.16 6.66
C VAL A 27 14.19 -12.93 7.68
N ARG A 28 14.71 -12.25 8.71
CA ARG A 28 15.52 -12.88 9.76
C ARG A 28 14.73 -13.95 10.53
N TYR A 29 13.44 -13.72 10.74
CA TYR A 29 12.55 -14.66 11.45
C TYR A 29 11.83 -15.64 10.52
N GLY A 30 12.17 -15.68 9.23
CA GLY A 30 11.59 -16.64 8.28
C GLY A 30 10.14 -16.35 7.88
N ILE A 31 9.57 -15.21 8.28
CA ILE A 31 8.22 -14.78 7.90
C ILE A 31 8.18 -14.42 6.40
N SER A 32 9.26 -13.80 5.92
CA SER A 32 9.39 -13.29 4.55
C SER A 32 10.70 -13.72 3.90
N THR A 33 10.84 -13.50 2.59
CA THR A 33 12.07 -13.76 1.85
C THR A 33 12.80 -12.47 1.45
N ARG A 34 14.08 -12.57 1.11
CA ARG A 34 14.86 -11.43 0.60
C ARG A 34 14.28 -10.81 -0.67
N LYS A 35 13.48 -11.56 -1.44
CA LYS A 35 12.87 -11.06 -2.68
C LYS A 35 11.83 -9.97 -2.42
N THR A 36 11.21 -9.93 -1.24
CA THR A 36 10.22 -8.91 -0.87
C THR A 36 10.75 -7.48 -0.94
N HIS A 37 12.07 -7.28 -0.86
CA HIS A 37 12.67 -5.95 -1.04
C HIS A 37 12.31 -5.28 -2.38
N ALA A 38 12.01 -6.03 -3.44
CA ALA A 38 11.59 -5.46 -4.72
C ALA A 38 10.23 -4.73 -4.63
N TRP A 39 9.32 -5.20 -3.78
CA TRP A 39 8.03 -4.54 -3.49
C TRP A 39 8.14 -3.43 -2.46
N HIS A 40 9.20 -3.46 -1.65
CA HIS A 40 9.43 -2.49 -0.58
C HIS A 40 10.31 -1.32 -1.00
N THR A 41 10.50 -1.10 -2.31
CA THR A 41 11.13 0.11 -2.82
C THR A 41 10.05 1.17 -3.03
N LEU A 42 10.18 2.28 -2.31
CA LEU A 42 9.22 3.39 -2.37
C LEU A 42 9.70 4.48 -3.32
N THR A 43 8.74 5.14 -3.95
CA THR A 43 8.94 6.28 -4.83
C THR A 43 7.76 7.24 -4.67
N THR A 44 7.80 8.36 -5.39
CA THR A 44 6.71 9.34 -5.40
C THR A 44 6.04 9.38 -6.75
N THR A 45 4.72 9.53 -6.76
CA THR A 45 3.96 9.84 -7.97
C THR A 45 2.91 10.90 -7.69
N GLY A 46 2.59 11.72 -8.69
CA GLY A 46 1.44 12.61 -8.64
C GLY A 46 0.16 11.80 -8.82
N ILE A 47 -0.86 12.10 -8.01
CA ILE A 47 -2.21 11.54 -8.11
C ILE A 47 -3.23 12.67 -8.14
N MET A 48 -4.42 12.40 -8.68
CA MET A 48 -5.56 13.31 -8.63
C MET A 48 -6.57 12.79 -7.60
N LEU A 49 -6.86 13.61 -6.59
CA LEU A 49 -7.88 13.32 -5.59
C LEU A 49 -9.29 13.54 -6.15
N ALA A 50 -10.29 12.88 -5.55
CA ALA A 50 -11.69 13.01 -5.96
C ALA A 50 -12.23 14.45 -5.82
N ASP A 51 -11.61 15.27 -4.96
CA ASP A 51 -11.90 16.70 -4.82
C ASP A 51 -11.21 17.59 -5.88
N GLY A 52 -10.51 16.97 -6.84
CA GLY A 52 -9.79 17.65 -7.92
C GLY A 52 -8.39 18.13 -7.54
N ARG A 53 -7.92 17.93 -6.30
CA ARG A 53 -6.56 18.32 -5.91
C ARG A 53 -5.53 17.36 -6.51
N GLN A 54 -4.50 17.93 -7.13
CA GLN A 54 -3.32 17.16 -7.53
C GLN A 54 -2.31 17.16 -6.38
N VAL A 55 -1.96 15.97 -5.90
CA VAL A 55 -1.06 15.78 -4.75
C VAL A 55 0.00 14.76 -5.09
N THR A 56 1.12 14.82 -4.39
CA THR A 56 2.16 13.79 -4.50
C THR A 56 1.96 12.75 -3.40
N MET A 57 1.95 11.47 -3.80
CA MET A 57 1.80 10.31 -2.92
C MET A 57 3.08 9.47 -2.93
N VAL A 58 3.45 8.91 -1.78
CA VAL A 58 4.48 7.87 -1.69
C VAL A 58 3.84 6.52 -2.03
N VAL A 59 4.45 5.78 -2.95
CA VAL A 59 3.93 4.52 -3.48
C VAL A 59 5.03 3.48 -3.65
N PRO A 60 4.72 2.17 -3.59
CA PRO A 60 5.63 1.12 -4.03
C PRO A 60 5.95 1.27 -5.53
N SER A 61 7.23 1.24 -5.88
CA SER A 61 7.67 1.41 -7.28
C SER A 61 7.14 0.32 -8.21
N CYS A 62 6.88 -0.88 -7.68
CA CYS A 62 6.29 -2.00 -8.43
C CYS A 62 4.88 -1.69 -8.96
N LEU A 63 4.17 -0.72 -8.40
CA LEU A 63 2.85 -0.33 -8.90
C LEU A 63 2.90 0.61 -10.10
N LEU A 64 4.02 1.31 -10.30
CA LEU A 64 4.18 2.23 -11.44
C LEU A 64 4.35 1.50 -12.77
N SER A 65 4.90 0.28 -12.77
CA SER A 65 5.04 -0.52 -13.99
C SER A 65 3.72 -1.12 -14.49
N VAL A 66 2.73 -1.25 -13.61
CA VAL A 66 1.42 -1.83 -13.92
C VAL A 66 0.31 -0.79 -14.01
N SER A 67 0.59 0.47 -13.65
CA SER A 67 -0.36 1.57 -13.77
C SER A 67 -0.23 2.23 -15.14
N PRO A 68 -1.34 2.44 -15.89
CA PRO A 68 -1.31 3.21 -17.11
C PRO A 68 -0.75 4.61 -16.86
N THR A 69 0.30 4.95 -17.61
CA THR A 69 1.15 6.14 -17.49
C THR A 69 0.37 7.42 -17.15
N MET A 70 0.62 7.98 -15.97
CA MET A 70 0.00 9.23 -15.55
C MET A 70 0.87 10.42 -15.99
N ASN A 71 0.45 11.12 -17.05
CA ASN A 71 1.05 12.37 -17.49
C ASN A 71 0.69 13.48 -16.49
N ASN A 72 1.55 13.70 -15.50
CA ASN A 72 1.37 14.72 -14.46
C ASN A 72 1.92 16.07 -14.92
N ALA A 73 1.11 16.84 -15.67
CA ALA A 73 1.38 18.23 -15.99
C ALA A 73 0.29 19.11 -15.37
N GLY A 74 0.42 19.44 -14.08
CA GLY A 74 -0.47 20.35 -13.36
C GLY A 74 0.18 20.91 -12.11
N SER A 75 -0.43 21.95 -11.52
CA SER A 75 0.08 22.59 -10.31
C SER A 75 -0.19 21.71 -9.09
N HIS A 76 0.89 21.19 -8.49
CA HIS A 76 0.81 20.36 -7.29
C HIS A 76 0.45 21.20 -6.06
N VAL A 77 -0.42 20.66 -5.21
CA VAL A 77 -0.66 21.20 -3.87
C VAL A 77 0.43 20.68 -2.94
N ASP A 78 1.15 21.58 -2.27
CA ASP A 78 2.11 21.20 -1.24
C ASP A 78 1.38 20.60 -0.05
N VAL A 79 1.65 19.32 0.22
CA VAL A 79 1.10 18.59 1.36
C VAL A 79 2.22 18.44 2.40
N PRO A 80 1.94 18.70 3.70
CA PRO A 80 2.95 18.62 4.74
C PRO A 80 3.61 17.24 4.82
N VAL A 81 4.89 17.25 5.18
CA VAL A 81 5.68 16.06 5.56
C VAL A 81 5.22 15.60 6.93
N LEU A 82 4.17 14.79 6.95
CA LEU A 82 3.61 14.21 8.17
C LEU A 82 3.70 12.69 8.09
N VAL A 83 4.27 12.09 9.13
CA VAL A 83 4.31 10.64 9.33
C VAL A 83 3.43 10.30 10.51
N ASP A 84 2.41 9.47 10.28
CA ASP A 84 1.65 8.89 11.38
C ASP A 84 2.37 7.67 11.96
N MET A 85 3.11 7.90 13.05
CA MET A 85 3.85 6.86 13.74
C MET A 85 2.94 5.79 14.37
N ASN A 86 1.65 6.08 14.59
CA ASN A 86 0.73 5.09 15.13
C ASN A 86 0.39 4.02 14.09
N SER A 87 0.02 4.43 12.87
CA SER A 87 -0.17 3.53 11.72
C SER A 87 1.04 2.64 11.47
N LEU A 88 2.25 3.23 11.47
CA LEU A 88 3.48 2.49 11.23
C LEU A 88 3.74 1.43 12.31
N ARG A 89 3.50 1.74 13.59
CA ARG A 89 3.69 0.79 14.70
C ARG A 89 2.66 -0.32 14.70
N THR A 90 1.39 0.00 14.41
CA THR A 90 0.31 -0.99 14.37
C THR A 90 0.46 -1.93 13.18
N TYR A 91 0.92 -1.41 12.04
CA TYR A 91 1.07 -2.15 10.79
C TYR A 91 2.49 -1.97 10.22
N PRO A 92 3.44 -2.86 10.56
CA PRO A 92 4.87 -2.63 10.35
C PRO A 92 5.37 -2.62 8.88
N GLN A 93 4.53 -2.96 7.92
CA GLN A 93 4.90 -3.04 6.49
C GLN A 93 4.12 -2.05 5.63
N LEU A 94 4.00 -2.32 4.33
CA LEU A 94 3.21 -1.55 3.37
C LEU A 94 1.83 -1.07 3.89
N PRO A 95 1.03 -1.86 4.64
CA PRO A 95 -0.27 -1.40 5.12
C PRO A 95 -0.18 -0.16 6.03
N GLY A 96 0.82 -0.05 6.90
CA GLY A 96 0.98 1.11 7.78
C GLY A 96 1.45 2.36 7.05
N ILE A 97 2.26 2.19 6.00
CA ILE A 97 2.66 3.31 5.15
C ILE A 97 1.46 3.85 4.38
N LEU A 98 0.60 2.97 3.83
CA LEU A 98 -0.63 3.38 3.17
C LEU A 98 -1.55 4.16 4.13
N LEU A 99 -1.73 3.69 5.37
CA LEU A 99 -2.54 4.40 6.37
C LEU A 99 -1.92 5.76 6.74
N SER A 100 -0.61 5.83 6.94
CA SER A 100 0.09 7.09 7.19
C SER A 100 -0.06 8.08 6.01
N GLU A 101 -0.02 7.58 4.77
CA GLU A 101 -0.31 8.39 3.59
C GLU A 101 -1.76 8.87 3.54
N CYS A 102 -2.73 8.05 3.97
CA CYS A 102 -4.12 8.49 4.09
C CYS A 102 -4.26 9.65 5.09
N VAL A 103 -3.59 9.59 6.24
CA VAL A 103 -3.58 10.70 7.22
C VAL A 103 -2.95 11.95 6.61
N ARG A 104 -1.77 11.80 5.99
CA ARG A 104 -1.05 12.93 5.37
C ARG A 104 -1.86 13.62 4.28
N LEU A 105 -2.54 12.85 3.44
CA LEU A 105 -3.37 13.35 2.34
C LEU A 105 -4.79 13.76 2.76
N ARG A 106 -5.14 13.61 4.05
CA ARG A 106 -6.47 13.88 4.62
C ARG A 106 -7.58 13.03 3.99
N LEU A 107 -7.29 11.74 3.78
CA LEU A 107 -8.23 10.72 3.31
C LEU A 107 -8.86 10.00 4.52
N ASP A 108 -9.45 10.75 5.45
CA ASP A 108 -9.88 10.23 6.76
C ASP A 108 -10.89 9.09 6.65
N GLY A 109 -11.82 9.18 5.68
CA GLY A 109 -12.80 8.12 5.43
C GLY A 109 -12.15 6.81 4.97
N LEU A 110 -11.14 6.89 4.11
CA LEU A 110 -10.39 5.72 3.66
C LEU A 110 -9.50 5.16 4.78
N HIS A 111 -8.82 6.03 5.53
CA HIS A 111 -8.02 5.65 6.69
C HIS A 111 -8.86 4.81 7.66
N ASN A 112 -10.00 5.35 8.12
CA ASN A 112 -10.85 4.69 9.11
C ASN A 112 -11.44 3.38 8.58
N CYS A 113 -11.76 3.33 7.30
CA CYS A 113 -12.21 2.12 6.63
C CYS A 113 -11.12 1.03 6.63
N LEU A 114 -9.92 1.37 6.16
CA LEU A 114 -8.80 0.44 6.05
C LEU A 114 -8.31 -0.03 7.43
N GLU A 115 -8.24 0.85 8.42
CA GLU A 115 -7.86 0.50 9.78
C GLU A 115 -8.82 -0.55 10.37
N GLN A 116 -10.13 -0.31 10.26
CA GLN A 116 -11.16 -1.26 10.72
C GLN A 116 -11.02 -2.60 10.01
N VAL A 117 -10.86 -2.60 8.69
CA VAL A 117 -10.71 -3.84 7.91
C VAL A 117 -9.40 -4.54 8.29
N PHE A 118 -8.26 -3.86 8.29
CA PHE A 118 -6.95 -4.47 8.57
C PHE A 118 -6.85 -5.07 9.97
N SER A 119 -7.54 -4.50 10.96
CA SER A 119 -7.56 -4.99 12.35
C SER A 119 -8.19 -6.39 12.49
N ARG A 120 -9.08 -6.78 11.56
CA ARG A 120 -9.79 -8.06 11.60
C ARG A 120 -9.31 -9.10 10.58
N LEU A 121 -8.52 -8.70 9.58
CA LEU A 121 -7.94 -9.64 8.62
C LEU A 121 -6.83 -10.45 9.31
N LYS A 122 -7.01 -11.78 9.31
CA LYS A 122 -6.12 -12.79 9.88
C LYS A 122 -5.53 -13.69 8.81
N GLU A 123 -6.21 -13.85 7.67
CA GLU A 123 -5.72 -14.66 6.56
C GLU A 123 -4.39 -14.09 6.01
N PRO A 124 -3.32 -14.91 5.94
CA PRO A 124 -2.02 -14.46 5.43
C PRO A 124 -2.14 -13.91 4.01
N GLY A 125 -1.55 -12.74 3.75
CA GLY A 125 -1.54 -12.13 2.42
C GLY A 125 -2.80 -11.33 2.08
N LEU A 126 -3.91 -11.51 2.79
CA LEU A 126 -5.16 -10.80 2.47
C LEU A 126 -5.01 -9.30 2.71
N ARG A 127 -4.33 -8.91 3.79
CA ARG A 127 -4.02 -7.50 4.11
C ARG A 127 -3.07 -6.90 3.08
N GLU A 128 -2.06 -7.66 2.69
CA GLU A 128 -1.03 -7.29 1.72
C GLU A 128 -1.64 -7.03 0.33
N SER A 129 -2.47 -7.95 -0.16
CA SER A 129 -3.18 -7.80 -1.43
C SER A 129 -4.16 -6.63 -1.41
N LEU A 130 -4.92 -6.46 -0.32
CA LEU A 130 -5.84 -5.34 -0.18
C LEU A 130 -5.07 -4.00 -0.21
N THR A 131 -3.94 -3.93 0.48
CA THR A 131 -3.05 -2.75 0.49
C THR A 131 -2.59 -2.37 -0.92
N LEU A 132 -2.12 -3.34 -1.71
CA LEU A 132 -1.67 -3.08 -3.08
C LEU A 132 -2.82 -2.64 -4.00
N LEU A 133 -4.01 -3.25 -3.87
CA LEU A 133 -5.18 -2.82 -4.63
C LEU A 133 -5.59 -1.38 -4.29
N CYS A 134 -5.66 -1.03 -3.00
CA CYS A 134 -5.99 0.33 -2.58
C CYS A 134 -5.02 1.36 -3.16
N TRP A 135 -3.72 1.07 -3.05
CA TRP A 135 -2.70 1.96 -3.59
C TRP A 135 -2.80 2.10 -5.10
N TYR A 136 -2.99 0.99 -5.82
CA TYR A 136 -3.16 0.99 -7.26
C TYR A 136 -4.38 1.82 -7.68
N GLU A 137 -5.53 1.62 -7.05
CA GLU A 137 -6.73 2.38 -7.37
C GLU A 137 -6.54 3.88 -7.08
N LEU A 138 -5.88 4.25 -5.97
CA LEU A 138 -5.54 5.65 -5.67
C LEU A 138 -4.64 6.28 -6.75
N VAL A 139 -3.59 5.57 -7.18
CA VAL A 139 -2.68 6.03 -8.22
C VAL A 139 -3.40 6.27 -9.54
N ASN A 140 -4.40 5.44 -9.85
CA ASN A 140 -5.19 5.54 -11.08
C ASN A 140 -6.42 6.45 -10.94
N GLY A 141 -6.54 7.22 -9.85
CA GLY A 141 -7.67 8.12 -9.61
C GLY A 141 -9.00 7.42 -9.34
N LEU A 142 -8.99 6.11 -9.07
CA LEU A 142 -10.15 5.26 -8.81
C LEU A 142 -10.53 5.30 -7.32
N GLN A 143 -10.94 6.47 -6.84
CA GLN A 143 -11.41 6.67 -5.46
C GLN A 143 -12.88 6.24 -5.30
N ASN A 144 -13.14 4.95 -5.53
CA ASN A 144 -14.49 4.39 -5.48
C ASN A 144 -15.11 4.50 -4.08
N SER A 145 -16.41 4.80 -3.97
CA SER A 145 -17.13 4.70 -2.68
C SER A 145 -17.23 3.26 -2.17
N ASP A 146 -16.96 2.27 -3.03
CA ASP A 146 -17.07 0.84 -2.75
C ASP A 146 -16.19 0.38 -1.59
N TRP A 147 -15.06 1.06 -1.35
CA TRP A 147 -14.18 0.79 -0.21
C TRP A 147 -14.94 0.91 1.12
N LEU A 148 -15.84 1.88 1.23
CA LEU A 148 -16.55 2.20 2.49
C LEU A 148 -17.52 1.11 2.93
N TYR A 149 -17.87 0.15 2.07
CA TYR A 149 -18.70 -1.00 2.45
C TYR A 149 -17.88 -2.14 3.03
N LEU A 150 -16.56 -2.18 2.82
CA LEU A 150 -15.71 -3.25 3.33
C LEU A 150 -15.88 -3.46 4.83
N PRO A 151 -15.94 -2.44 5.71
CA PRO A 151 -16.12 -2.66 7.14
C PRO A 151 -17.40 -3.43 7.52
N GLY A 152 -18.43 -3.44 6.66
CA GLY A 152 -19.64 -4.23 6.89
C GLY A 152 -19.52 -5.72 6.53
N LEU A 153 -18.47 -6.10 5.80
CA LEU A 153 -18.26 -7.47 5.30
C LEU A 153 -17.52 -8.35 6.31
N SER A 154 -17.76 -9.65 6.28
CA SER A 154 -16.91 -10.66 6.91
C SER A 154 -15.57 -10.81 6.18
N GLU A 155 -14.58 -11.47 6.81
CA GLU A 155 -13.28 -11.73 6.19
C GLU A 155 -13.38 -12.50 4.87
N GLN A 156 -14.25 -13.53 4.81
CA GLN A 156 -14.49 -14.30 3.59
C GLN A 156 -15.13 -13.45 2.48
N GLU A 157 -16.03 -12.53 2.84
CA GLU A 157 -16.64 -11.62 1.89
C GLU A 157 -15.64 -10.58 1.39
N VAL A 158 -14.75 -10.06 2.26
CA VAL A 158 -13.64 -9.18 1.84
C VAL A 158 -12.71 -9.92 0.88
N LYS A 159 -12.36 -11.18 1.17
CA LYS A 159 -11.55 -12.00 0.27
C LYS A 159 -12.19 -12.15 -1.10
N LYS A 160 -13.47 -12.55 -1.15
CA LYS A 160 -14.20 -12.71 -2.41
C LYS A 160 -14.30 -11.38 -3.18
N TRP A 161 -14.54 -10.29 -2.47
CA TRP A 161 -14.56 -8.95 -3.04
C TRP A 161 -13.21 -8.59 -3.66
N LEU A 162 -12.13 -8.85 -2.93
CA LEU A 162 -10.75 -8.58 -3.37
C LEU A 162 -10.37 -9.40 -4.60
N GLU A 163 -10.68 -10.71 -4.61
CA GLU A 163 -10.45 -11.59 -5.75
C GLU A 163 -11.21 -11.10 -6.99
N THR A 164 -12.49 -10.71 -6.81
CA THR A 164 -13.34 -10.17 -7.89
C THR A 164 -12.79 -8.86 -8.43
N ARG A 165 -12.25 -8.00 -7.56
CA ARG A 165 -11.63 -6.73 -7.95
C ARG A 165 -10.29 -6.93 -8.64
N LEU A 166 -9.38 -7.74 -8.08
CA LEU A 166 -8.08 -8.04 -8.68
C LEU A 166 -8.20 -8.73 -10.03
N ALA A 167 -9.24 -9.57 -10.24
CA ALA A 167 -9.50 -10.19 -11.54
C ALA A 167 -9.75 -9.15 -12.67
N GLN A 168 -10.14 -7.92 -12.32
CA GLN A 168 -10.30 -6.82 -13.29
C GLN A 168 -8.95 -6.20 -13.69
N TYR A 169 -7.87 -6.49 -12.95
CA TYR A 169 -6.54 -5.93 -13.14
C TYR A 169 -5.48 -7.04 -13.22
N PRO A 170 -5.37 -7.80 -14.33
CA PRO A 170 -4.51 -8.98 -14.42
C PRO A 170 -3.02 -8.72 -14.09
N LEU A 171 -2.50 -7.54 -14.47
CA LEU A 171 -1.12 -7.16 -14.15
C LEU A 171 -0.91 -6.94 -12.65
N LEU A 172 -1.84 -6.22 -12.00
CA LEU A 172 -1.81 -6.02 -10.55
C LEU A 172 -1.99 -7.35 -9.82
N TYR A 173 -2.88 -8.22 -10.29
CA TYR A 173 -3.11 -9.54 -9.72
C TYR A 173 -1.78 -10.31 -9.62
N SER A 174 -1.03 -10.38 -10.73
CA SER A 174 0.27 -11.06 -10.76
C SER A 174 1.28 -10.45 -9.77
N VAL A 175 1.36 -9.12 -9.72
CA VAL A 175 2.25 -8.41 -8.78
C VAL A 175 1.86 -8.66 -7.32
N ALA A 176 0.56 -8.72 -7.02
CA ALA A 176 0.05 -8.96 -5.68
C ALA A 176 0.26 -10.40 -5.22
N ASP A 177 0.01 -11.37 -6.11
CA ASP A 177 0.23 -12.79 -5.85
C ASP A 177 1.71 -13.08 -5.51
N GLU A 178 2.63 -12.55 -6.33
CA GLU A 178 4.06 -12.71 -6.10
C GLU A 178 4.53 -11.98 -4.82
N TYR A 179 3.97 -10.79 -4.54
CA TYR A 179 4.23 -10.08 -3.28
C TYR A 179 3.82 -10.91 -2.07
N VAL A 180 2.58 -11.40 -2.06
CA VAL A 180 2.02 -12.21 -0.96
C VAL A 180 2.87 -13.45 -0.74
N PHE A 181 3.25 -14.14 -1.82
CA PHE A 181 4.10 -15.31 -1.73
C PHE A 181 5.40 -15.02 -0.99
N PHE A 182 6.10 -13.93 -1.32
CA PHE A 182 7.37 -13.61 -0.67
C PHE A 182 7.24 -12.91 0.70
N ALA A 183 6.22 -12.06 0.88
CA ALA A 183 5.97 -11.34 2.12
C ALA A 183 5.48 -12.26 3.25
N SER A 184 4.69 -13.26 2.87
CA SER A 184 4.03 -14.19 3.79
C SER A 184 4.61 -15.61 3.72
N PHE A 185 5.77 -15.80 3.07
CA PHE A 185 6.38 -17.12 2.78
C PHE A 185 6.40 -18.07 3.98
N GLY A 186 6.72 -17.56 5.18
CA GLY A 186 6.80 -18.37 6.40
C GLY A 186 5.48 -19.07 6.75
N PHE A 187 4.34 -18.48 6.40
CA PHE A 187 3.01 -19.04 6.65
C PHE A 187 2.65 -20.20 5.71
N TRP A 188 3.34 -20.35 4.59
CA TRP A 188 3.13 -21.43 3.62
C TRP A 188 4.05 -22.65 3.88
N SER A 189 4.99 -22.51 4.83
CA SER A 189 6.08 -23.48 5.03
C SER A 189 5.82 -24.56 6.09
N GLU A 190 4.62 -24.64 6.67
CA GLU A 190 4.23 -25.78 7.51
C GLU A 190 3.31 -26.76 6.75
N THR A 191 3.95 -27.67 6.00
CA THR A 191 3.71 -29.13 6.06
C THR A 191 4.59 -29.86 5.03
N PRO A 192 5.50 -30.74 5.46
CA PRO A 192 5.61 -32.06 4.84
C PRO A 192 4.71 -33.04 5.62
N PRO A 193 3.89 -33.87 4.96
CA PRO A 193 3.34 -35.05 5.61
C PRO A 193 4.53 -35.95 6.01
N CYS A 194 4.62 -36.26 7.31
CA CYS A 194 5.45 -37.36 7.80
C CYS A 194 4.84 -38.69 7.36
#